data_AF-A0A139KNF5-F1
#
_entry.id   AF-A0A139KNF5-F1
#
_cell.length_a   1.000
_cell.length_b   1.000
_cell.length_c   1.000
_cell.angle_alpha   90.00
_cell.angle_beta   90.00
_cell.angle_gamma   90.00
#
_symmetry.space_group_name_H-M   'P 1'
#
loop_
_entity.id
_entity.type
_entity.pdbx_description
1 polymer ?
#
loop_
_entity_poly.entity_id
_entity_poly.type
_entity_poly.pdbx_seq_one_letter_code
_entity_poly.pdbx_strand_id
1 'polypeptide(L)' 'MEEMYCQSCGMPLVKVEDFATNKDGTPMSEYCIYCFKDGAFTGGYQYGGYDQYQPEAYEGTLQR' A
#
# COMPACT_ATOMS: atom_id res chain seq x y z
N MET A 1 -8.75 9.89 18.85
CA MET A 1 -9.13 8.72 18.06
C MET A 1 -7.87 8.30 17.36
N GLU A 2 -7.32 7.12 17.66
CA GLU A 2 -6.18 6.63 16.88
C GLU A 2 -6.65 6.44 15.44
N GLU A 3 -6.02 7.16 14.52
CA GLU A 3 -6.27 6.98 13.10
C GLU A 3 -5.63 5.64 12.70
N MET A 4 -6.47 4.69 12.31
CA MET A 4 -6.01 3.40 11.79
C MET A 4 -5.72 3.55 10.31
N TYR A 5 -4.63 2.94 9.84
CA TYR A 5 -4.20 3.00 8.45
C TYR A 5 -4.00 1.59 7.90
N CYS A 6 -4.42 1.38 6.65
CA CYS A 6 -4.21 0.13 5.93
C CYS A 6 -2.72 -0.17 5.81
N GLN A 7 -2.27 -1.32 6.33
CA GLN A 7 -0.86 -1.73 6.33
C GLN A 7 -0.29 -2.02 4.92
N SER A 8 -1.15 -2.14 3.90
CA SER A 8 -0.72 -2.37 2.51
C SER A 8 -0.57 -1.10 1.68
N CYS A 9 -1.41 -0.08 1.90
CA CYS A 9 -1.48 1.10 1.03
C CYS A 9 -1.48 2.44 1.76
N GLY A 10 -1.49 2.44 3.10
CA GLY A 10 -1.53 3.66 3.91
C GLY A 10 -2.87 4.41 3.87
N MET A 11 -3.93 3.81 3.32
CA MET A 11 -5.27 4.43 3.30
C MET A 11 -5.82 4.54 4.74
N PRO A 12 -6.33 5.71 5.16
CA PRO A 12 -6.97 5.86 6.46
C PRO A 12 -8.26 5.03 6.53
N LEU A 13 -8.43 4.31 7.62
CA LEU A 13 -9.58 3.43 7.90
C LEU A 13 -10.51 4.13 8.88
N VAL A 14 -11.43 4.93 8.34
CA VAL A 14 -12.32 5.79 9.15
C VAL A 14 -13.70 5.17 9.30
N LYS A 15 -14.16 4.40 8.31
CA LYS A 15 -15.48 3.77 8.30
C LYS A 15 -15.37 2.26 8.34
N VAL A 16 -16.41 1.61 8.87
CA VAL A 16 -16.51 0.14 8.89
C VAL A 16 -16.51 -0.44 7.47
N GLU A 17 -17.05 0.31 6.52
CA GLU A 17 -17.06 -0.05 5.08
C GLU A 17 -15.65 -0.11 4.47
N ASP A 18 -14.69 0.60 5.04
CA ASP A 18 -13.31 0.61 4.56
C ASP A 18 -12.55 -0.64 5.03
N PHE A 19 -13.02 -1.32 6.10
CA PHE A 19 -12.34 -2.49 6.65
C PHE A 19 -12.42 -3.69 5.72
N ALA A 20 -11.30 -4.40 5.61
CA ALA A 20 -11.24 -5.68 4.94
C ALA A 20 -12.14 -6.72 5.62
N THR A 21 -12.47 -7.79 4.90
CA THR A 21 -13.20 -8.94 5.44
C THR A 21 -12.32 -10.18 5.48
N ASN A 22 -12.34 -10.85 6.64
CA ASN A 22 -11.80 -12.19 6.79
C ASN A 22 -12.66 -13.20 6.02
N LYS A 23 -12.13 -14.43 5.86
CA LYS A 23 -12.83 -15.50 5.16
C LYS A 23 -14.15 -15.92 5.81
N ASP A 24 -14.28 -15.69 7.12
CA ASP A 24 -15.50 -15.93 7.90
C ASP A 24 -16.50 -14.76 7.84
N GLY A 25 -16.17 -13.69 7.12
CA GLY A 25 -16.99 -12.49 6.99
C GLY A 25 -16.81 -11.47 8.12
N THR A 26 -15.92 -11.72 9.09
CA THR A 26 -15.61 -10.75 10.15
C THR A 26 -14.77 -9.58 9.60
N PRO A 27 -14.98 -8.35 10.09
CA PRO A 27 -14.19 -7.19 9.66
C PRO A 27 -12.77 -7.24 10.24
N MET A 28 -11.81 -6.72 9.48
CA MET A 28 -10.38 -6.63 9.82
C MET A 28 -9.90 -5.19 9.66
N SER A 29 -9.44 -4.59 10.75
CA SER A 29 -9.01 -3.18 10.81
C SER A 29 -7.56 -2.94 10.43
N GLU A 30 -6.83 -3.97 9.98
CA GLU A 30 -5.43 -3.85 9.55
C GLU A 30 -5.30 -3.51 8.06
N TYR A 31 -6.28 -3.90 7.25
CA TYR A 31 -6.27 -3.71 5.80
C TYR A 31 -7.59 -3.13 5.34
N CYS A 32 -7.57 -2.43 4.20
CA CYS A 32 -8.80 -1.97 3.59
C CYS A 32 -9.42 -3.02 2.68
N ILE A 33 -10.74 -2.92 2.46
CA ILE A 33 -11.51 -3.78 1.54
C ILE A 33 -10.96 -3.80 0.11
N TYR A 34 -10.23 -2.75 -0.29
CA TYR A 34 -9.60 -2.67 -1.60
C TYR A 34 -8.31 -3.45 -1.70
N CYS A 35 -7.59 -3.68 -0.59
CA CYS A 35 -6.33 -4.43 -0.56
C CYS A 35 -6.54 -5.89 -0.15
N PHE A 36 -7.49 -6.16 0.74
CA PHE A 36 -7.76 -7.51 1.25
C PHE A 36 -9.26 -7.75 1.35
N LYS A 37 -9.74 -8.83 0.76
CA LYS A 37 -11.16 -9.20 0.76
C LYS A 37 -11.32 -10.72 0.74
N ASP A 38 -12.29 -11.21 1.49
CA ASP A 38 -12.67 -12.62 1.56
C ASP A 38 -11.49 -13.56 1.89
N GLY A 39 -10.55 -13.07 2.72
CA GLY A 39 -9.37 -13.84 3.12
C GLY A 39 -8.20 -13.81 2.12
N ALA A 40 -8.24 -12.96 1.09
CA ALA A 40 -7.17 -12.86 0.10
C ALA A 40 -6.84 -11.41 -0.28
N PHE A 41 -5.57 -11.16 -0.63
CA PHE A 41 -5.17 -9.89 -1.22
C PHE A 41 -5.72 -9.77 -2.65
N THR A 42 -6.33 -8.61 -2.95
CA THR A 42 -7.02 -8.35 -4.23
C THR A 42 -6.08 -8.07 -5.40
N GLY A 43 -4.76 -8.07 -5.18
CA GLY A 43 -3.75 -7.85 -6.22
C GLY A 43 -3.72 -6.44 -6.83
N GLY A 44 -4.63 -5.55 -6.42
CA GLY A 44 -4.75 -4.19 -6.91
C GLY A 44 -3.95 -3.21 -6.06
N TYR A 45 -2.96 -2.56 -6.68
CA TYR A 45 -2.05 -1.56 -6.12
C TYR A 45 -0.89 -2.10 -5.28
N GLN A 46 0.01 -2.82 -5.96
CA GLN A 46 1.43 -2.45 -5.85
C GLN A 46 1.58 -1.06 -6.47
N TYR A 47 1.29 0.01 -5.72
CA TYR A 47 1.82 1.33 -6.12
C TYR A 47 3.33 1.17 -5.97
N GLY A 48 3.99 0.98 -7.11
CA GLY A 48 5.42 0.72 -7.21
C GLY A 48 6.21 1.65 -6.30
N GLY A 49 7.22 1.08 -5.66
CA GLY A 49 8.06 1.78 -4.71
C GLY A 49 8.48 3.15 -5.21
N TYR A 50 8.41 4.12 -4.32
CA TYR A 50 9.25 5.32 -4.38
C TYR A 50 10.71 4.94 -4.07
N ASP A 51 11.23 3.87 -4.67
CA ASP A 51 12.65 3.58 -4.68
C ASP A 51 13.03 2.95 -6.02
N GLN A 52 13.20 3.83 -7.00
CA GLN A 52 14.33 3.77 -7.91
C GLN A 52 14.47 5.12 -8.61
N TYR A 53 14.93 6.12 -7.84
CA TYR A 53 15.85 7.09 -8.41
C TYR A 53 17.24 6.46 -8.35
N GLN A 54 17.66 5.83 -9.46
CA GLN A 54 19.03 5.35 -9.66
C GLN A 54 19.64 6.10 -10.86
N PRO A 55 20.95 6.35 -10.82
CA PRO A 55 21.57 7.65 -11.05
C PRO A 55 22.01 7.87 -12.50
N GLU A 56 21.96 9.10 -12.99
CA GLU A 56 22.59 9.45 -14.26
C GLU A 56 24.12 9.52 -14.07
N ALA A 57 24.77 8.37 -14.16
CA ALA A 57 26.20 8.27 -14.42
C ALA A 57 26.43 8.14 -15.94
N TYR A 58 26.40 9.26 -16.67
CA TYR A 58 27.24 9.60 -17.83
C TYR A 58 27.03 11.11 -18.06
N GLU A 59 28.02 11.99 -18.10
CA GLU A 59 29.23 11.94 -18.91
C GLU A 59 30.47 12.41 -18.15
N GLY A 60 31.59 11.73 -18.38
CA GLY A 60 32.89 12.24 -18.01
C GLY A 60 33.15 13.57 -18.69
N THR A 61 33.08 14.66 -17.94
CA THR A 61 33.80 15.88 -18.29
C THR A 61 35.28 15.63 -18.03
N LEU A 62 36.02 15.39 -19.11
CA LEU A 62 37.41 15.78 -19.23
C LEU A 62 37.53 17.26 -18.82
N GLN A 63 37.76 17.53 -17.53
CA GLN A 63 38.36 18.78 -17.11
C GLN A 63 39.87 18.61 -17.20
N ARG A 64 40.42 19.39 -18.13
CA ARG A 64 41.84 19.67 -18.31
C ARG A 64 42.58 19.91 -16.99
#